data_AF-A0A1B9GJL6-F1
#
_entry.id   AF-A0A1B9GJL6-F1
#
_cell.length_a   1.000
_cell.length_b   1.000
_cell.length_c   1.000
_cell.angle_alpha   90.00
_cell.angle_beta   90.00
_cell.angle_gamma   90.00
#
_symmetry.space_group_name_H-M   'P 1'
#
loop_
_entity.id
_entity.type
_entity.pdbx_description
1 polymer ?
#
loop_
_entity_poly.entity_id
_entity_poly.type
_entity_poly.pdbx_seq_one_letter_code
_entity_poly.pdbx_strand_id
1 'polypeptide(L)'
;MVNPVSTGKMAAGPQENMQPAVLYKLIIFALLMAIVPIGTYFTVLNQFANGSTTVAAIAAVVAANIVLVSYVIVAFKEDAAPASSPTTPGADVKKNR
;
A
#
# COMPACT_ATOMS: atom_id res chain seq x y z
N MET A 1 12.58 -37.58 39.29
CA MET A 1 12.90 -36.59 38.23
C MET A 1 11.59 -35.97 37.77
N VAL A 2 11.38 -34.69 38.10
CA VAL A 2 10.19 -33.91 37.70
C VAL A 2 10.59 -33.13 36.46
N ASN A 3 9.93 -33.40 35.33
CA ASN A 3 10.11 -32.62 34.10
C ASN A 3 9.27 -31.33 34.23
N PRO A 4 9.85 -30.12 34.17
CA PRO A 4 9.05 -28.93 34.04
C PRO A 4 8.42 -28.94 32.64
N VAL A 5 7.09 -29.05 32.62
CA VAL A 5 6.27 -28.74 31.45
C VAL A 5 6.71 -27.38 30.90
N SER A 6 7.21 -27.40 29.66
CA SER A 6 7.51 -26.23 28.85
C SER A 6 6.30 -25.31 28.91
N THR A 7 6.41 -24.26 29.73
CA THR A 7 5.42 -23.19 29.84
C THR A 7 5.17 -22.69 28.43
N GLY A 8 4.00 -23.03 27.91
CA GLY A 8 3.50 -22.54 26.64
C GLY A 8 3.52 -21.02 26.70
N LYS A 9 4.54 -20.44 26.10
CA LYS A 9 4.52 -19.06 25.65
C LYS A 9 3.46 -19.06 24.55
N MET A 10 2.21 -18.88 24.97
CA MET A 10 1.07 -18.77 24.06
C MET A 10 1.46 -17.76 23.02
N ALA A 11 1.44 -18.24 21.77
CA ALA A 11 1.72 -17.48 20.58
C ALA A 11 1.04 -16.12 20.71
N ALA A 12 1.85 -15.06 20.77
CA ALA A 12 1.38 -13.75 20.40
C ALA A 12 0.75 -13.93 19.02
N GLY A 13 -0.57 -13.79 18.91
CA GLY A 13 -1.26 -13.81 17.64
C GLY A 13 -0.57 -12.83 16.69
N PRO A 14 -0.59 -13.08 15.37
CA PRO A 14 0.15 -12.27 14.41
C PRO A 14 -0.06 -10.79 14.71
N GLN A 15 1.00 -10.09 15.11
CA GLN A 15 0.99 -8.64 15.15
C GLN A 15 0.79 -8.21 13.71
N GLU A 16 -0.46 -7.96 13.35
CA GLU A 16 -0.86 -7.41 12.07
C GLU A 16 -0.37 -5.96 12.04
N ASN A 17 0.94 -5.78 11.87
CA ASN A 17 1.58 -4.50 11.74
C ASN A 17 1.38 -4.04 10.29
N MET A 18 0.12 -3.79 9.93
CA MET A 18 -0.22 -3.02 8.73
C MET A 18 0.40 -1.65 8.92
N GLN A 19 1.56 -1.43 8.31
CA GLN A 19 2.23 -0.14 8.37
C GLN A 19 1.24 0.91 7.87
N PRO A 20 0.87 1.92 8.68
CA PRO A 20 -0.14 2.91 8.29
C PRO A 20 0.19 3.60 6.96
N ALA A 21 1.49 3.69 6.63
CA ALA A 21 2.00 4.21 5.38
C ALA A 21 1.46 3.46 4.13
N VAL A 22 1.31 2.13 4.21
CA VAL A 22 0.81 1.30 3.11
C VAL A 22 -0.68 1.59 2.88
N LEU A 23 -1.48 1.67 3.96
CA LEU A 23 -2.91 1.98 3.88
C LEU A 23 -3.16 3.31 3.17
N TYR A 24 -2.38 4.35 3.49
CA TYR A 24 -2.47 5.64 2.81
C TYR A 24 -2.20 5.54 1.31
N LYS A 25 -1.18 4.78 0.90
CA LYS A 25 -0.86 4.62 -0.52
C LYS A 25 -1.93 3.83 -1.25
N LEU A 26 -2.49 2.78 -0.65
CA LEU A 26 -3.61 2.04 -1.23
C LEU A 26 -4.82 2.95 -1.49
N ILE A 27 -5.18 3.81 -0.52
CA ILE A 27 -6.28 4.77 -0.69
C ILE A 27 -5.98 5.75 -1.83
N ILE A 28 -4.77 6.31 -1.87
CA ILE A 28 -4.36 7.25 -2.93
C ILE A 28 -4.41 6.56 -4.30
N PHE A 29 -3.88 5.34 -4.42
CA PHE A 29 -3.91 4.59 -5.68
C PHE A 29 -5.32 4.20 -6.10
N ALA A 30 -6.19 3.83 -5.16
CA ALA A 30 -7.59 3.57 -5.44
C ALA A 30 -8.31 4.81 -6.01
N LEU A 31 -8.06 5.98 -5.40
CA LEU A 31 -8.59 7.25 -5.92
C LEU A 31 -7.99 7.60 -7.28
N LEU A 32 -6.68 7.42 -7.47
CA LEU A 32 -5.99 7.68 -8.75
C LEU A 32 -6.55 6.80 -9.87
N MET A 33 -6.86 5.53 -9.59
CA MET A 33 -7.42 4.60 -10.57
C MET A 33 -8.79 5.04 -11.09
N ALA A 34 -9.57 5.78 -10.29
CA ALA A 34 -10.80 6.40 -10.76
C ALA A 34 -10.50 7.76 -11.46
N ILE A 35 -9.79 8.66 -10.78
CA ILE A 35 -9.64 10.05 -11.23
C ILE A 35 -8.83 10.15 -12.53
N VAL A 36 -7.73 9.42 -12.66
CA VAL A 36 -6.81 9.56 -13.81
C VAL A 36 -7.45 9.08 -15.12
N PRO A 37 -8.03 7.87 -15.22
CA PRO A 37 -8.67 7.42 -16.46
C PRO A 37 -9.90 8.24 -16.81
N ILE A 38 -10.72 8.63 -15.82
CA ILE A 38 -11.89 9.49 -16.03
C ILE A 38 -11.46 10.88 -16.53
N GLY A 39 -10.47 11.50 -15.89
CA GLY A 39 -9.93 12.79 -16.30
C GLY A 39 -9.32 12.74 -17.70
N THR A 40 -8.60 11.66 -18.00
CA THR A 40 -8.04 11.41 -19.34
C THR A 40 -9.14 11.31 -20.38
N TYR A 41 -10.21 10.57 -20.11
CA TYR A 41 -11.34 10.43 -21.03
C TYR A 41 -11.91 11.80 -21.43
N PHE A 42 -12.29 12.62 -20.44
CA PHE A 42 -12.93 13.91 -20.73
C PHE A 42 -11.96 14.92 -21.36
N THR A 43 -10.69 14.91 -20.95
CA THR A 43 -9.67 15.78 -21.52
C THR A 43 -9.41 15.44 -22.99
N VAL A 44 -9.27 14.15 -23.30
CA VAL A 44 -9.06 13.67 -24.68
C VAL A 44 -10.31 13.90 -25.52
N LEU A 45 -11.50 13.66 -24.96
CA LEU A 45 -12.77 13.87 -25.66
C LEU A 45 -12.93 15.32 -26.14
N ASN A 46 -12.61 16.28 -25.28
CA ASN A 46 -12.80 17.70 -25.55
C ASN A 46 -11.67 18.30 -26.42
N GLN A 47 -10.42 17.91 -26.20
CA GLN A 47 -9.26 18.59 -26.80
C GLN A 47 -8.69 17.87 -28.03
N PHE A 48 -8.83 16.54 -28.13
CA PHE A 48 -8.07 15.74 -29.10
C PHE A 48 -8.95 14.83 -29.97
N ALA A 49 -10.07 14.34 -29.46
CA ALA A 49 -10.85 13.31 -30.13
C ALA A 49 -11.93 13.86 -31.09
N ASN A 50 -12.08 15.19 -31.21
CA ASN A 50 -13.13 15.83 -32.02
C ASN A 50 -14.55 15.25 -31.75
N GLY A 51 -14.83 14.88 -30.49
CA GLY A 51 -16.09 14.24 -30.10
C GLY A 51 -16.15 12.71 -30.26
N SER A 52 -15.08 12.05 -30.75
CA SER A 52 -15.01 10.59 -30.83
C SER A 52 -14.82 9.96 -29.46
N THR A 53 -15.87 9.35 -28.93
CA THR A 53 -15.85 8.64 -27.65
C THR A 53 -14.93 7.42 -27.67
N THR A 54 -14.73 6.79 -28.84
CA THR A 54 -13.82 5.65 -29.00
C THR A 54 -12.35 6.05 -28.76
N VAL A 55 -11.91 7.16 -29.35
CA VAL A 55 -10.51 7.63 -29.17
C VAL A 55 -10.27 8.02 -27.71
N ALA A 56 -11.23 8.71 -27.10
CA ALA A 56 -11.17 9.06 -25.67
C ALA A 56 -11.15 7.82 -24.76
N ALA A 57 -11.94 6.80 -25.06
CA ALA A 57 -11.96 5.54 -24.32
C ALA A 57 -10.62 4.80 -24.43
N ILE A 58 -10.04 4.71 -25.62
CA ILE A 58 -8.72 4.09 -25.84
C ILE A 58 -7.66 4.80 -25.00
N ALA A 59 -7.65 6.13 -25.01
CA ALA A 59 -6.69 6.91 -24.21
C ALA A 59 -6.88 6.68 -22.69
N ALA A 60 -8.12 6.57 -22.21
CA ALA A 60 -8.41 6.26 -20.82
C ALA A 60 -7.92 4.86 -20.41
N VAL A 61 -8.09 3.85 -21.27
CA VAL A 61 -7.57 2.49 -21.04
C VAL A 61 -6.04 2.50 -20.98
N VAL A 62 -5.37 3.24 -21.86
CA VAL A 62 -3.91 3.40 -21.82
C VAL A 62 -3.48 4.07 -20.51
N ALA A 63 -4.16 5.14 -20.08
CA ALA A 63 -3.87 5.80 -18.81
C ALA A 63 -4.07 4.87 -17.59
N ALA A 64 -5.12 4.04 -17.59
CA ALA A 64 -5.34 3.07 -16.52
C ALA A 64 -4.18 2.06 -16.40
N ASN A 65 -3.65 1.58 -17.53
CA ASN A 65 -2.49 0.68 -17.53
C ASN A 65 -1.22 1.36 -16.98
N ILE A 66 -1.02 2.65 -17.24
CA ILE A 66 0.08 3.43 -16.65
C ILE A 66 -0.07 3.52 -15.13
N VAL A 67 -1.28 3.77 -14.63
CA VAL A 67 -1.57 3.79 -13.18
C VAL A 67 -1.30 2.42 -12.56
N LEU A 68 -1.72 1.33 -13.23
CA LEU A 68 -1.46 -0.02 -12.77
C LEU A 68 0.04 -0.33 -12.66
N VAL A 69 0.82 -0.02 -13.70
CA VAL A 69 2.27 -0.24 -13.69
C VAL A 69 2.96 0.59 -12.61
N SER A 70 2.56 1.86 -12.44
CA SER A 70 3.12 2.70 -11.37
C SER A 70 2.79 2.19 -9.97
N TYR A 71 1.58 1.66 -9.75
CA TYR A 71 1.21 0.98 -8.50
C TYR A 71 2.13 -0.20 -8.21
N VAL A 72 2.34 -1.09 -9.19
CA VAL A 72 3.22 -2.25 -9.05
C VAL A 72 4.64 -1.84 -8.68
N ILE A 73 5.19 -0.82 -9.33
CA ILE A 73 6.53 -0.29 -9.01
C ILE A 73 6.60 0.24 -7.58
N VAL A 74 5.59 0.99 -7.12
CA VAL A 74 5.56 1.52 -5.76
C VAL A 74 5.44 0.39 -4.74
N ALA A 75 4.61 -0.62 -5.00
CA ALA A 75 4.46 -1.79 -4.14
C ALA A 75 5.79 -2.52 -3.92
N PHE A 76 6.55 -2.78 -5.01
CA PHE A 76 7.87 -3.39 -4.88
C PHE A 76 8.88 -2.53 -4.09
N LYS A 77 8.79 -1.20 -4.20
CA LYS A 77 9.65 -0.30 -3.42
C LYS A 77 9.29 -0.27 -1.94
N GLU A 78 8.03 -0.49 -1.59
CA GLU A 78 7.61 -0.60 -0.19
C GLU A 78 8.06 -1.91 0.45
N ASP A 79 7.98 -3.03 -0.29
CA ASP A 79 8.45 -4.33 0.19
C ASP A 79 9.96 -4.32 0.51
N ALA A 80 10.74 -3.46 -0.16
CA ALA A 80 12.18 -3.34 0.05
C ALA A 80 12.59 -2.49 1.27
N ALA A 81 11.67 -1.73 1.88
CA ALA A 81 12.00 -0.87 3.03
C ALA A 81 11.99 -1.71 4.33
N PRO A 82 13.12 -1.83 5.05
CA PRO A 82 13.13 -2.56 6.32
C PRO A 82 12.24 -1.82 7.32
N ALA A 83 11.34 -2.56 7.97
CA ALA A 83 10.51 -2.06 9.04
C ALA A 83 11.41 -1.38 10.08
N SER A 84 11.33 -0.05 10.17
CA SER A 84 11.99 0.70 11.22
C SER A 84 11.48 0.15 12.55
N SER A 85 12.40 -0.52 13.25
CA SER A 85 12.17 -1.25 14.48
C SER A 85 11.38 -0.40 15.47
N PRO A 86 10.27 -0.92 16.04
CA PRO A 86 9.60 -0.24 17.13
C PRO A 86 10.58 -0.17 18.29
N THR A 87 11.01 1.06 18.64
CA THR A 87 11.70 1.36 19.90
C THR A 87 10.91 0.69 21.01
N THR A 88 11.48 -0.36 21.59
CA THR A 88 10.89 -1.10 22.72
C THR A 88 10.75 -0.14 23.91
N PRO A 89 9.53 0.22 24.35
CA PRO A 89 9.34 0.86 25.65
C PRO A 89 9.43 -0.25 26.70
N GLY A 90 10.66 -0.58 27.08
CA GLY A 90 10.95 -1.61 28.08
C GLY A 90 12.38 -1.57 28.60
N ALA A 91 13.03 -0.41 28.46
CA ALA A 91 14.35 -0.14 29.03
C ALA A 91 14.27 0.56 30.40
N ASP A 92 13.14 0.51 31.10
CA ASP A 92 13.10 0.66 32.55
C ASP A 92 13.45 -0.70 33.18
N VAL A 93 14.73 -1.04 33.05
CA VAL A 93 15.41 -1.96 33.95
C VAL A 93 15.03 -1.54 35.36
N LYS A 94 14.20 -2.36 35.99
CA LYS A 94 14.23 -2.81 37.37
C LYS A 94 15.65 -2.69 37.96
N LYS A 95 16.08 -1.44 38.25
CA LYS A 95 17.34 -1.08 38.91
C LYS A 95 17.03 -0.76 40.38
N ASN A 96 16.34 -1.70 41.01
CA ASN A 96 16.39 -1.92 42.44
C ASN A 96 17.61 -2.79 42.70
N ARG A 97 18.75 -2.11 42.90
CA ARG A 97 19.89 -2.64 43.64
C ARG A 97 19.96 -1.89 44.96
#